data_AF-A0A0B4H7C0-F1
#
_entry.id   AF-A0A0B4H7C0-F1
#
_cell.length_a   1.000
_cell.length_b   1.000
_cell.length_c   1.000
_cell.angle_alpha   90.00
_cell.angle_beta   90.00
_cell.angle_gamma   90.00
#
_symmetry.space_group_name_H-M   'P 1'
#
loop_
_entity.id
_entity.type
_entity.pdbx_description
1 polymer ?
#
loop_
_entity_poly.entity_id
_entity_poly.type
_entity_poly.pdbx_seq_one_letter_code
_entity_poly.pdbx_strand_id
1 'polypeptide(L)'
;MPQNGDYTSEQLPPLELHTGTGLYQHQVARPIFLMSSGALLYYNTLKQWNETKRAPNTTLSLTSPPSNNEEVNKALLSKLPELQQRLYILFSSYHEFNSFSNKAWAVSQGLSALDSIESVHDVIHMYGGSKGHLTYVPLSSFDPLFFLHHTMTDRLITMWQILNPSSWITPMSAGETSFTALKGTMQSSESALTPFFATDDGKFWDSDMARSTIAFGYSYADTIAKTGYNEDLREALVKKINIWYGSSSPVGLKEKEAGSRWSSPETKKPANAGHGRSSFRPNIKYDAEDPHASSIFKGNHYTEWVANVEVNVEALDGSFVVHFFFGPPPQDEDNWHLAPNLAGTVAIFAMNRMTGSESKISGAIPLTSAIIKMVAAGEVNDLTPQEVQPFLADILYFAVQSSNNSQVDPRQVDGLNILVASSNVKIPRTQSELPEWGSSVTRLRLWPLNSPN
;
A
#
# COMPACT_ATOMS: atom_id res chain seq x y z
N MET A 1 5.08 -49.28 12.13
CA MET A 1 3.76 -48.78 12.57
C MET A 1 3.99 -47.53 13.39
N PRO A 2 3.79 -46.32 12.86
CA PRO A 2 3.78 -45.12 13.67
C PRO A 2 2.38 -44.90 14.24
N GLN A 3 2.31 -44.53 15.51
CA GLN A 3 1.10 -44.03 16.14
C GLN A 3 0.97 -42.53 15.91
N ASN A 4 -0.27 -42.11 15.66
CA ASN A 4 -0.72 -40.75 15.41
C ASN A 4 -0.38 -39.79 16.56
N GLY A 5 0.13 -38.61 16.22
CA GLY A 5 0.15 -37.44 17.09
C GLY A 5 -0.71 -36.35 16.47
N ASP A 6 -1.78 -35.99 17.17
CA ASP A 6 -2.75 -34.96 16.81
C ASP A 6 -2.10 -33.58 16.64
N TYR A 7 -2.43 -32.90 15.54
CA TYR A 7 -2.19 -31.47 15.36
C TYR A 7 -3.42 -30.71 15.85
N THR A 8 -3.38 -30.21 17.09
CA THR A 8 -4.35 -29.21 17.56
C THR A 8 -3.83 -27.82 17.22
N SER A 9 -4.61 -27.06 16.45
CA SER A 9 -4.40 -25.64 16.20
C SER A 9 -4.39 -24.87 17.53
N GLU A 10 -3.28 -24.24 17.89
CA GLU A 10 -3.24 -23.25 18.97
C GLU A 10 -4.12 -22.05 18.56
N GLN A 11 -5.37 -22.05 19.01
CA GLN A 11 -6.19 -20.86 19.06
C GLN A 11 -5.49 -19.86 19.99
N LEU A 12 -5.19 -18.67 19.48
CA LEU A 12 -4.84 -17.54 20.35
C LEU A 12 -5.93 -17.41 21.43
N PRO A 13 -5.57 -17.27 22.71
CA PRO A 13 -6.57 -17.11 23.75
C PRO A 13 -7.42 -15.88 23.43
N PRO A 14 -8.76 -15.94 23.64
CA PRO A 14 -9.61 -14.78 23.47
C PRO A 14 -9.13 -13.66 24.38
N LEU A 15 -9.31 -12.41 23.94
CA LEU A 15 -9.02 -11.22 24.75
C LEU A 15 -9.79 -11.36 26.08
N GLU A 16 -9.09 -11.63 27.19
CA GLU A 16 -9.67 -11.53 28.53
C GLU A 16 -9.87 -10.05 28.85
N LEU A 17 -10.99 -9.50 28.39
CA LEU A 17 -11.53 -8.29 28.97
C LEU A 17 -12.13 -8.67 30.31
N HIS A 18 -11.67 -8.05 31.39
CA HIS A 18 -12.39 -8.07 32.66
C HIS A 18 -13.79 -7.50 32.43
N THR A 19 -14.76 -8.41 32.30
CA THR A 19 -16.13 -8.09 31.93
C THR A 19 -16.84 -7.36 33.06
N GLY A 20 -16.97 -6.04 32.91
CA GLY A 20 -18.27 -5.40 33.05
C GLY A 20 -18.92 -5.39 31.67
N THR A 21 -19.66 -6.46 31.34
CA THR A 21 -20.50 -6.63 30.13
C THR A 21 -19.83 -6.56 28.75
N GLY A 22 -19.60 -7.75 28.16
CA GLY A 22 -19.77 -8.08 26.74
C GLY A 22 -19.06 -7.23 25.68
N LEU A 23 -18.08 -7.84 24.99
CA LEU A 23 -17.65 -7.40 23.66
C LEU A 23 -18.84 -7.47 22.69
N TYR A 24 -19.32 -6.32 22.25
CA TYR A 24 -20.36 -6.21 21.23
C TYR A 24 -19.79 -6.56 19.86
N GLN A 25 -20.30 -7.65 19.26
CA GLN A 25 -20.37 -7.76 17.80
C GLN A 25 -21.44 -6.77 17.33
N HIS A 26 -21.06 -5.76 16.55
CA HIS A 26 -22.01 -4.76 16.08
C HIS A 26 -22.86 -5.33 14.94
N GLN A 27 -24.16 -5.44 15.19
CA GLN A 27 -25.19 -5.50 14.14
C GLN A 27 -25.09 -4.25 13.28
N VAL A 28 -24.93 -4.42 11.97
CA VAL A 28 -24.99 -3.31 11.03
C VAL A 28 -26.46 -3.00 10.74
N ALA A 29 -26.90 -1.78 11.01
CA ALA A 29 -28.21 -1.29 10.56
C ALA A 29 -28.24 -1.30 9.02
N ARG A 30 -29.28 -1.89 8.43
CA ARG A 30 -29.44 -2.03 6.97
C ARG A 30 -29.38 -0.67 6.25
N PRO A 31 -28.31 -0.32 5.52
CA PRO A 31 -28.27 0.94 4.80
C PRO A 31 -29.07 0.82 3.49
N ILE A 32 -30.16 1.59 3.35
CA ILE A 32 -30.86 1.74 2.07
C ILE A 32 -30.12 2.80 1.26
N PHE A 33 -29.23 2.38 0.36
CA PHE A 33 -28.67 3.25 -0.69
C PHE A 33 -29.02 2.66 -2.06
N LEU A 34 -29.72 3.46 -2.88
CA LEU A 34 -30.09 3.20 -4.28
C LEU A 34 -28.96 3.65 -5.20
N MET A 35 -28.31 2.72 -5.90
CA MET A 35 -27.30 3.01 -6.95
C MET A 35 -27.35 1.93 -8.05
N SER A 36 -27.11 2.32 -9.32
CA SER A 36 -27.34 1.53 -10.54
C SER A 36 -26.13 0.75 -11.07
N SER A 37 -26.44 -0.45 -11.60
CA SER A 37 -25.78 -1.37 -12.56
C SER A 37 -24.25 -1.51 -12.69
N GLY A 38 -23.81 -2.79 -12.66
CA GLY A 38 -22.46 -3.27 -12.97
C GLY A 38 -21.89 -4.15 -11.85
N ALA A 39 -21.37 -3.50 -10.80
CA ALA A 39 -20.98 -4.09 -9.50
C ALA A 39 -22.16 -4.64 -8.66
N LEU A 40 -23.34 -4.78 -9.27
CA LEU A 40 -24.63 -5.09 -8.64
C LEU A 40 -24.71 -6.48 -7.99
N LEU A 41 -23.92 -7.47 -8.42
CA LEU A 41 -24.12 -8.84 -7.91
C LEU A 41 -23.47 -9.07 -6.55
N TYR A 42 -22.30 -8.48 -6.29
CA TYR A 42 -21.55 -8.72 -5.05
C TYR A 42 -21.75 -7.60 -3.99
N TYR A 43 -21.91 -6.35 -4.44
CA TYR A 43 -22.25 -5.25 -3.53
C TYR A 43 -23.65 -5.43 -2.91
N ASN A 44 -24.61 -5.98 -3.67
CA ASN A 44 -25.95 -6.29 -3.13
C ASN A 44 -25.93 -7.43 -2.12
N THR A 45 -25.02 -8.41 -2.24
CA THR A 45 -24.89 -9.48 -1.24
C THR A 45 -24.33 -8.95 0.09
N LEU A 46 -23.36 -8.03 0.04
CA LEU A 46 -22.78 -7.41 1.25
C LEU A 46 -23.82 -6.63 2.08
N LYS A 47 -24.80 -6.00 1.42
CA LYS A 47 -25.90 -5.28 2.09
C LYS A 47 -26.91 -6.20 2.78
N GLN A 48 -26.93 -7.49 2.43
CA GLN A 48 -27.89 -8.45 2.98
C GLN A 48 -27.42 -9.07 4.30
N TRP A 49 -26.11 -9.05 4.55
CA TRP A 49 -25.53 -9.61 5.76
C TRP A 49 -25.72 -8.67 6.94
N ASN A 50 -26.06 -9.25 8.09
CA ASN A 50 -26.33 -8.52 9.35
C ASN A 50 -25.05 -8.10 10.10
N GLU A 51 -23.88 -8.50 9.61
CA GLU A 51 -22.58 -8.17 10.16
C GLU A 51 -21.56 -7.96 9.03
N THR A 52 -20.49 -7.22 9.33
CA THR A 52 -19.39 -7.03 8.39
C THR A 52 -18.58 -8.31 8.23
N LYS A 53 -18.08 -8.55 7.00
CA LYS A 53 -17.29 -9.72 6.64
C LYS A 53 -15.95 -9.31 6.07
N ARG A 54 -14.97 -10.18 6.23
CA ARG A 54 -13.64 -10.11 5.60
C ARG A 54 -13.33 -11.46 4.97
N ALA A 55 -12.90 -11.49 3.70
CA ALA A 55 -12.79 -12.71 2.91
C ALA A 55 -14.01 -13.65 3.11
N PRO A 56 -15.24 -13.18 2.83
CA PRO A 56 -16.43 -13.98 3.08
C PRO A 56 -16.42 -15.26 2.24
N ASN A 57 -16.59 -16.40 2.89
CA ASN A 57 -16.66 -17.68 2.21
C ASN A 57 -18.10 -17.99 1.75
N THR A 58 -18.43 -17.50 0.56
CA THR A 58 -19.76 -17.67 -0.07
C THR A 58 -20.04 -19.10 -0.54
N THR A 59 -19.02 -19.98 -0.59
CA THR A 59 -19.22 -21.41 -0.88
C THR A 59 -19.91 -22.14 0.28
N LEU A 60 -19.74 -21.66 1.51
CA LEU A 60 -20.39 -22.21 2.70
C LEU A 60 -21.81 -21.67 2.89
N SER A 61 -22.05 -20.39 2.60
CA SER A 61 -23.38 -19.79 2.68
C SER A 61 -23.44 -18.47 1.88
N LEU A 62 -24.49 -18.29 1.09
CA LEU A 62 -24.75 -17.02 0.39
C LEU A 62 -25.43 -15.97 1.28
N THR A 63 -26.20 -16.41 2.28
CA THR A 63 -27.01 -15.52 3.13
C THR A 63 -26.30 -15.15 4.43
N SER A 64 -25.34 -15.94 4.88
CA SER A 64 -24.49 -15.65 6.03
C SER A 64 -23.13 -16.35 5.90
N PRO A 65 -22.27 -15.93 4.95
CA PRO A 65 -20.95 -16.50 4.79
C PRO A 65 -20.09 -16.20 6.01
N PRO A 66 -19.31 -17.16 6.54
CA PRO A 66 -18.32 -16.85 7.56
C PRO A 66 -17.17 -16.00 6.96
N SER A 67 -16.58 -15.14 7.79
CA SER A 67 -15.34 -14.42 7.44
C SER A 67 -14.14 -15.37 7.49
N ASN A 68 -13.19 -15.21 6.57
CA ASN A 68 -11.92 -15.94 6.55
C ASN A 68 -10.75 -15.02 6.95
N ASN A 69 -10.60 -14.78 8.26
CA ASN A 69 -9.54 -13.89 8.75
C ASN A 69 -8.11 -14.43 8.52
N GLU A 70 -7.94 -15.74 8.35
CA GLU A 70 -6.63 -16.33 8.04
C GLU A 70 -6.15 -15.92 6.63
N GLU A 71 -7.06 -15.92 5.66
CA GLU A 71 -6.79 -15.46 4.30
C GLU A 71 -6.43 -13.97 4.28
N VAL A 72 -7.17 -13.15 5.02
CA VAL A 72 -6.87 -11.72 5.20
C VAL A 72 -5.47 -11.52 5.78
N ASN A 73 -5.12 -12.26 6.84
CA ASN A 73 -3.79 -12.19 7.45
C ASN A 73 -2.70 -12.58 6.45
N LYS A 74 -2.89 -13.68 5.71
CA LYS A 74 -1.95 -14.15 4.69
C LYS A 74 -1.78 -13.11 3.58
N ALA A 75 -2.87 -12.51 3.12
CA ALA A 75 -2.86 -11.46 2.11
C ALA A 75 -2.09 -10.23 2.60
N LEU A 76 -2.41 -9.69 3.78
CA LEU A 76 -1.71 -8.53 4.34
C LEU A 76 -0.22 -8.81 4.61
N LEU A 77 0.11 -9.97 5.19
CA LEU A 77 1.51 -10.36 5.42
C LEU A 77 2.30 -10.50 4.12
N SER A 78 1.65 -10.94 3.03
CA SER A 78 2.30 -10.99 1.72
C SER A 78 2.66 -9.60 1.17
N LYS A 79 1.98 -8.54 1.61
CA LYS A 79 2.23 -7.15 1.19
C LYS A 79 3.20 -6.40 2.10
N LEU A 80 3.52 -6.95 3.28
CA LEU A 80 4.34 -6.26 4.28
C LEU A 80 5.66 -5.69 3.71
N PRO A 81 6.46 -6.42 2.91
CA PRO A 81 7.72 -5.89 2.37
C PRO A 81 7.54 -4.69 1.47
N GLU A 82 6.54 -4.79 0.58
CA GLU A 82 6.19 -3.73 -0.36
C GLU A 82 5.76 -2.49 0.41
N LEU A 83 4.88 -2.64 1.41
CA LEU A 83 4.39 -1.54 2.25
C LEU A 83 5.53 -0.89 3.05
N GLN A 84 6.43 -1.69 3.63
CA GLN A 84 7.61 -1.16 4.33
C GLN A 84 8.48 -0.34 3.39
N GLN A 85 8.78 -0.85 2.19
CA GLN A 85 9.60 -0.13 1.22
C GLN A 85 8.91 1.16 0.75
N ARG A 86 7.61 1.11 0.42
CA ARG A 86 6.83 2.29 0.04
C ARG A 86 6.82 3.36 1.12
N LEU A 87 6.59 2.98 2.38
CA LEU A 87 6.66 3.91 3.51
C LEU A 87 8.07 4.48 3.70
N TYR A 88 9.12 3.67 3.52
CA TYR A 88 10.50 4.15 3.62
C TYR A 88 10.81 5.21 2.55
N ILE A 89 10.35 4.99 1.32
CA ILE A 89 10.47 5.96 0.22
C ILE A 89 9.66 7.22 0.54
N LEU A 90 8.40 7.08 0.92
CA LEU A 90 7.53 8.22 1.28
C LEU A 90 8.17 9.11 2.36
N PHE A 91 8.71 8.53 3.43
CA PHE A 91 9.36 9.30 4.49
C PHE A 91 10.70 9.93 4.09
N SER A 92 11.41 9.35 3.10
CA SER A 92 12.75 9.81 2.70
C SER A 92 12.77 10.72 1.48
N SER A 93 11.74 10.71 0.62
CA SER A 93 11.75 11.47 -0.64
C SER A 93 10.58 12.42 -0.85
N TYR A 94 9.49 12.33 -0.07
CA TYR A 94 8.30 13.17 -0.26
C TYR A 94 8.26 14.25 0.82
N HIS A 95 8.71 15.46 0.46
CA HIS A 95 8.80 16.58 1.40
C HIS A 95 7.65 17.59 1.31
N GLU A 96 6.78 17.44 0.30
CA GLU A 96 5.59 18.28 0.11
C GLU A 96 4.31 17.55 0.53
N PHE A 97 3.47 18.21 1.33
CA PHE A 97 2.29 17.58 1.94
C PHE A 97 1.35 17.00 0.89
N ASN A 98 1.07 17.72 -0.20
CA ASN A 98 0.14 17.22 -1.20
C ASN A 98 0.68 15.99 -1.94
N SER A 99 1.99 15.97 -2.25
CA SER A 99 2.64 14.79 -2.86
C SER A 99 2.63 13.59 -1.92
N PHE A 100 2.83 13.81 -0.62
CA PHE A 100 2.78 12.74 0.38
C PHE A 100 1.35 12.27 0.67
N SER A 101 0.38 13.18 0.73
CA SER A 101 -0.94 12.93 1.31
C SER A 101 -1.90 12.21 0.37
N ASN A 102 -1.94 12.58 -0.92
CA ASN A 102 -3.01 12.13 -1.81
C ASN A 102 -2.54 11.69 -3.19
N LYS A 103 -3.30 10.78 -3.79
CA LYS A 103 -2.97 10.15 -5.08
C LYS A 103 -3.20 11.03 -6.31
N ALA A 104 -3.89 12.16 -6.17
CA ALA A 104 -4.24 13.04 -7.29
C ALA A 104 -3.17 14.12 -7.57
N TRP A 105 -2.45 14.57 -6.54
CA TRP A 105 -1.55 15.70 -6.65
C TRP A 105 -0.43 15.51 -7.69
N ALA A 106 0.29 14.40 -7.59
CA ALA A 106 1.50 14.18 -8.38
C ALA A 106 1.21 14.24 -9.89
N VAL A 107 0.12 13.62 -10.35
CA VAL A 107 -0.30 13.69 -11.77
C VAL A 107 -0.77 15.08 -12.15
N SER A 108 -1.52 15.76 -11.27
CA SER A 108 -2.00 17.14 -11.55
C SER A 108 -0.86 18.14 -11.77
N GLN A 109 0.29 17.88 -11.16
CA GLN A 109 1.49 18.71 -11.25
C GLN A 109 2.54 18.18 -12.25
N GLY A 110 2.27 17.05 -12.92
CA GLY A 110 3.21 16.42 -13.84
C GLY A 110 4.50 15.94 -13.17
N LEU A 111 4.43 15.51 -11.90
CA LEU A 111 5.57 15.00 -11.15
C LEU A 111 5.90 13.55 -11.54
N SER A 112 7.15 13.16 -11.32
CA SER A 112 7.65 11.81 -11.64
C SER A 112 7.55 10.81 -10.47
N ALA A 113 7.30 11.30 -9.26
CA ALA A 113 7.15 10.50 -8.05
C ALA A 113 5.65 10.41 -7.73
N LEU A 114 5.07 9.23 -7.96
CA LEU A 114 3.62 9.04 -8.08
C LEU A 114 2.99 8.22 -6.93
N ASP A 115 3.74 7.95 -5.87
CA ASP A 115 3.18 7.32 -4.68
C ASP A 115 2.57 8.34 -3.72
N SER A 116 1.77 7.87 -2.76
CA SER A 116 1.23 8.68 -1.67
C SER A 116 0.81 7.78 -0.52
N ILE A 117 0.61 8.36 0.66
CA ILE A 117 0.07 7.63 1.81
C ILE A 117 -1.35 7.13 1.54
N GLU A 118 -2.15 7.85 0.74
CA GLU A 118 -3.46 7.40 0.27
C GLU A 118 -3.34 6.15 -0.62
N SER A 119 -2.37 6.11 -1.54
CA SER A 119 -2.14 4.91 -2.36
C SER A 119 -1.64 3.71 -1.55
N VAL A 120 -0.88 3.93 -0.46
CA VAL A 120 -0.49 2.86 0.48
C VAL A 120 -1.71 2.39 1.29
N HIS A 121 -2.54 3.32 1.74
CA HIS A 121 -3.80 3.08 2.43
C HIS A 121 -4.76 2.19 1.61
N ASP A 122 -4.88 2.46 0.31
CA ASP A 122 -5.73 1.69 -0.60
C ASP A 122 -5.41 0.18 -0.58
N VAL A 123 -4.14 -0.20 -0.39
CA VAL A 123 -3.72 -1.61 -0.30
C VAL A 123 -4.34 -2.29 0.92
N ILE A 124 -4.37 -1.62 2.07
CA ILE A 124 -4.95 -2.19 3.30
C ILE A 124 -6.46 -2.33 3.17
N HIS A 125 -7.14 -1.40 2.52
CA HIS A 125 -8.57 -1.57 2.21
C HIS A 125 -8.83 -2.81 1.34
N MET A 126 -8.07 -2.96 0.26
CA MET A 126 -8.24 -4.07 -0.67
C MET A 126 -8.01 -5.42 0.01
N TYR A 127 -6.89 -5.60 0.70
CA TYR A 127 -6.50 -6.90 1.27
C TYR A 127 -7.01 -7.13 2.70
N GLY A 128 -7.23 -6.07 3.49
CA GLY A 128 -7.85 -6.16 4.81
C GLY A 128 -9.33 -6.54 4.73
N GLY A 129 -10.01 -6.12 3.66
CA GLY A 129 -11.35 -6.60 3.34
C GLY A 129 -11.34 -7.93 2.58
N SER A 130 -10.48 -8.08 1.57
CA SER A 130 -10.41 -9.23 0.66
C SER A 130 -11.80 -9.65 0.16
N LYS A 131 -12.46 -8.78 -0.62
CA LYS A 131 -13.89 -8.92 -1.02
C LYS A 131 -14.87 -8.76 0.16
N GLY A 132 -14.43 -8.32 1.32
CA GLY A 132 -15.27 -7.97 2.47
C GLY A 132 -15.75 -6.53 2.44
N HIS A 133 -16.45 -6.08 3.49
CA HIS A 133 -16.98 -4.71 3.58
C HIS A 133 -15.87 -3.65 3.49
N LEU A 134 -14.69 -3.89 4.09
CA LEU A 134 -13.56 -2.96 4.06
C LEU A 134 -13.03 -2.68 2.63
N THR A 135 -13.26 -3.57 1.67
CA THR A 135 -12.81 -3.44 0.26
C THR A 135 -13.62 -2.42 -0.55
N TYR A 136 -14.79 -1.98 -0.06
CA TYR A 136 -15.70 -1.12 -0.81
C TYR A 136 -15.94 0.21 -0.08
N VAL A 137 -15.60 1.34 -0.72
CA VAL A 137 -15.69 2.70 -0.16
C VAL A 137 -16.98 2.95 0.64
N PRO A 138 -18.20 2.66 0.13
CA PRO A 138 -19.41 3.04 0.85
C PRO A 138 -19.78 2.10 2.01
N LEU A 139 -19.04 1.00 2.19
CA LEU A 139 -19.25 0.02 3.27
C LEU A 139 -18.05 -0.09 4.23
N SER A 140 -16.91 0.51 3.89
CA SER A 140 -15.65 0.23 4.57
C SER A 140 -15.66 0.65 6.02
N SER A 141 -16.30 1.78 6.34
CA SER A 141 -16.38 2.34 7.70
C SER A 141 -17.26 1.54 8.67
N PHE A 142 -18.04 0.57 8.18
CA PHE A 142 -18.81 -0.32 9.06
C PHE A 142 -17.95 -1.45 9.65
N ASP A 143 -16.79 -1.75 9.06
CA ASP A 143 -15.86 -2.73 9.61
C ASP A 143 -14.97 -2.06 10.68
N PRO A 144 -14.92 -2.55 11.93
CA PRO A 144 -14.07 -1.95 12.97
C PRO A 144 -12.57 -1.84 12.62
N LEU A 145 -12.06 -2.66 11.69
CA LEU A 145 -10.68 -2.55 11.20
C LEU A 145 -10.43 -1.22 10.48
N PHE A 146 -11.47 -0.58 9.95
CA PHE A 146 -11.41 0.77 9.38
C PHE A 146 -10.75 1.75 10.34
N PHE A 147 -11.24 1.82 11.58
CA PHE A 147 -10.75 2.79 12.56
C PHE A 147 -9.29 2.51 12.95
N LEU A 148 -8.91 1.25 13.14
CA LEU A 148 -7.52 0.88 13.42
C LEU A 148 -6.58 1.23 12.26
N HIS A 149 -7.03 0.98 11.03
CA HIS A 149 -6.28 1.36 9.84
C HIS A 149 -6.10 2.88 9.74
N HIS A 150 -7.17 3.65 9.91
CA HIS A 150 -7.12 5.11 9.85
C HIS A 150 -6.34 5.74 11.02
N THR A 151 -6.32 5.13 12.21
CA THR A 151 -5.39 5.51 13.29
C THR A 151 -3.93 5.33 12.86
N MET A 152 -3.60 4.24 12.16
CA MET A 152 -2.25 4.07 11.62
C MET A 152 -1.93 5.11 10.53
N THR A 153 -2.88 5.43 9.65
CA THR A 153 -2.71 6.47 8.63
C THR A 153 -2.46 7.85 9.26
N ASP A 154 -3.24 8.21 10.28
CA ASP A 154 -3.06 9.45 11.05
C ASP A 154 -1.69 9.49 11.77
N ARG A 155 -1.26 8.37 12.34
CA ARG A 155 0.10 8.23 12.89
C ARG A 155 1.17 8.48 11.83
N LEU A 156 1.04 7.91 10.64
CA LEU A 156 2.00 8.10 9.55
C LEU A 156 2.08 9.56 9.08
N ILE A 157 0.94 10.26 9.03
CA ILE A 157 0.88 11.70 8.75
C ILE A 157 1.58 12.49 9.85
N THR A 158 1.33 12.16 11.12
CA THR A 158 1.97 12.81 12.28
C THR A 158 3.49 12.63 12.25
N MET A 159 3.97 11.41 11.95
CA MET A 159 5.40 11.14 11.75
C MET A 159 5.98 12.00 10.61
N TRP A 160 5.26 12.11 9.49
CA TRP A 160 5.68 12.91 8.35
C TRP A 160 5.76 14.41 8.67
N GLN A 161 4.81 14.95 9.45
CA GLN A 161 4.83 16.36 9.87
C GLN A 161 6.05 16.69 10.73
N ILE A 162 6.51 15.77 11.59
CA ILE A 162 7.78 15.93 12.33
C ILE A 162 8.98 15.99 11.37
N LEU A 163 8.93 15.21 10.29
CA LEU A 163 9.97 15.23 9.27
C LEU A 163 9.90 16.45 8.34
N ASN A 164 8.75 17.12 8.21
CA ASN A 164 8.53 18.22 7.28
C ASN A 164 7.70 19.35 7.94
N PRO A 165 8.20 19.98 9.02
CA PRO A 165 7.38 20.84 9.89
C PRO A 165 6.87 22.12 9.21
N SER A 166 7.53 22.57 8.15
CA SER A 166 7.13 23.76 7.39
C SER A 166 6.17 23.47 6.23
N SER A 167 6.04 22.21 5.79
CA SER A 167 5.17 21.87 4.66
C SER A 167 3.74 21.59 5.14
N TRP A 168 2.78 22.08 4.37
CA TRP A 168 1.35 21.94 4.63
C TRP A 168 0.53 22.00 3.33
N ILE A 169 -0.79 21.91 3.45
CA ILE A 169 -1.70 21.79 2.31
C ILE A 169 -1.52 22.98 1.37
N THR A 170 -1.20 22.66 0.11
CA THR A 170 -1.27 23.62 -0.99
C THR A 170 -2.67 23.54 -1.63
N PRO A 171 -3.33 24.68 -1.95
CA PRO A 171 -4.66 24.62 -2.54
C PRO A 171 -4.72 23.81 -3.83
N MET A 172 -5.75 22.97 -3.97
CA MET A 172 -6.00 22.18 -5.18
C MET A 172 -7.49 21.98 -5.42
N SER A 173 -7.90 21.85 -6.67
CA SER A 173 -9.29 21.55 -7.01
C SER A 173 -9.67 20.13 -6.61
N ALA A 174 -10.86 19.94 -6.07
CA ALA A 174 -11.42 18.61 -5.81
C ALA A 174 -11.49 17.79 -7.11
N GLY A 175 -10.86 16.61 -7.09
CA GLY A 175 -10.80 15.72 -8.24
C GLY A 175 -12.13 15.03 -8.54
N GLU A 176 -13.01 14.91 -7.55
CA GLU A 176 -14.30 14.22 -7.63
C GLU A 176 -15.37 15.01 -6.88
N THR A 177 -16.64 14.70 -7.16
CA THR A 177 -17.75 15.20 -6.35
C THR A 177 -17.93 14.29 -5.14
N SER A 178 -17.81 14.86 -3.95
CA SER A 178 -18.19 14.20 -2.69
C SER A 178 -19.58 14.67 -2.25
N PHE A 179 -20.03 14.21 -1.07
CA PHE A 179 -21.23 14.76 -0.44
C PHE A 179 -21.08 16.25 -0.07
N THR A 180 -19.85 16.71 0.14
CA THR A 180 -19.53 18.01 0.75
C THR A 180 -18.97 19.02 -0.23
N ALA A 181 -18.34 18.58 -1.31
CA ALA A 181 -17.73 19.43 -2.32
C ALA A 181 -17.98 18.89 -3.73
N LEU A 182 -18.30 19.80 -4.65
CA LEU A 182 -18.39 19.46 -6.07
C LEU A 182 -17.00 19.34 -6.68
N LYS A 183 -16.84 18.47 -7.67
CA LYS A 183 -15.64 18.44 -8.52
C LYS A 183 -15.28 19.85 -9.01
N GLY A 184 -13.99 20.17 -8.98
CA GLY A 184 -13.48 21.48 -9.39
C GLY A 184 -13.50 22.53 -8.28
N THR A 185 -14.18 22.29 -7.16
CA THR A 185 -14.14 23.22 -6.01
C THR A 185 -12.72 23.29 -5.46
N MET A 186 -12.14 24.49 -5.38
CA MET A 186 -10.84 24.69 -4.74
C MET A 186 -10.92 24.30 -3.26
N GLN A 187 -10.04 23.41 -2.83
CA GLN A 187 -9.83 23.02 -1.44
C GLN A 187 -8.48 23.56 -0.97
N SER A 188 -8.42 24.01 0.27
CA SER A 188 -7.21 24.52 0.96
C SER A 188 -7.20 24.04 2.41
N SER A 189 -6.18 24.42 3.19
CA SER A 189 -6.13 24.06 4.61
C SER A 189 -7.30 24.65 5.41
N GLU A 190 -7.86 25.78 4.98
CA GLU A 190 -9.00 26.48 5.61
C GLU A 190 -10.37 25.98 5.12
N SER A 191 -10.40 25.01 4.20
CA SER A 191 -11.68 24.43 3.74
C SER A 191 -12.34 23.64 4.88
N ALA A 192 -13.66 23.86 5.06
CA ALA A 192 -14.42 23.23 6.12
C ALA A 192 -14.49 21.70 5.97
N LEU A 193 -14.00 20.99 6.97
CA LEU A 193 -14.07 19.53 7.11
C LEU A 193 -15.46 19.12 7.61
N THR A 194 -16.47 19.30 6.77
CA THR A 194 -17.84 18.91 7.10
C THR A 194 -17.98 17.37 7.17
N PRO A 195 -18.85 16.84 8.05
CA PRO A 195 -19.76 17.53 8.97
C PRO A 195 -19.18 17.72 10.39
N PHE A 196 -17.84 17.79 10.54
CA PHE A 196 -17.21 17.80 11.87
C PHE A 196 -17.20 19.21 12.47
N PHE A 197 -18.08 19.45 13.45
CA PHE A 197 -18.10 20.71 14.19
C PHE A 197 -16.92 20.80 15.16
N ALA A 198 -16.27 21.97 15.20
CA ALA A 198 -15.24 22.30 16.16
C ALA A 198 -15.78 23.03 17.39
N THR A 199 -16.91 23.72 17.24
CA THR A 199 -17.56 24.49 18.30
C THR A 199 -19.08 24.40 18.19
N ASP A 200 -19.76 24.59 19.31
CA ASP A 200 -21.22 24.46 19.43
C ASP A 200 -21.99 25.52 18.62
N ASP A 201 -21.34 26.62 18.23
CA ASP A 201 -21.92 27.70 17.41
C ASP A 201 -21.95 27.38 15.90
N GLY A 202 -21.50 26.19 15.50
CA GLY A 202 -21.59 25.70 14.13
C GLY A 202 -20.34 25.92 13.29
N LYS A 203 -19.21 26.35 13.87
CA LYS A 203 -17.92 26.36 13.15
C LYS A 203 -17.49 24.92 12.87
N PHE A 204 -17.17 24.61 11.62
CA PHE A 204 -16.54 23.34 11.26
C PHE A 204 -15.05 23.35 11.57
N TRP A 205 -14.49 22.16 11.82
CA TRP A 205 -13.05 21.96 11.77
C TRP A 205 -12.53 22.32 10.37
N ASP A 206 -11.31 22.84 10.30
CA ASP A 206 -10.52 22.93 9.09
C ASP A 206 -9.19 22.17 9.30
N SER A 207 -8.38 22.02 8.26
CA SER A 207 -7.13 21.26 8.37
C SER A 207 -6.09 21.98 9.23
N ASP A 208 -6.11 23.31 9.30
CA ASP A 208 -5.17 24.06 10.14
C ASP A 208 -5.45 23.84 11.64
N MET A 209 -6.73 23.84 12.02
CA MET A 209 -7.17 23.48 13.37
C MET A 209 -6.83 22.02 13.71
N ALA A 210 -6.99 21.12 12.75
CA ALA A 210 -6.73 19.68 12.92
C ALA A 210 -5.26 19.29 12.72
N ARG A 211 -4.35 20.25 12.48
CA ARG A 211 -2.95 19.96 12.13
C ARG A 211 -2.19 19.20 13.21
N SER A 212 -2.56 19.37 14.48
CA SER A 212 -1.91 18.72 15.62
C SER A 212 -2.87 17.78 16.33
N THR A 213 -2.43 16.55 16.59
CA THR A 213 -3.19 15.55 17.36
C THR A 213 -3.54 16.04 18.77
N ILE A 214 -2.75 16.98 19.31
CA ILE A 214 -2.97 17.57 20.64
C ILE A 214 -4.30 18.33 20.69
N ALA A 215 -4.78 18.88 19.57
CA ALA A 215 -6.10 19.52 19.49
C ALA A 215 -7.24 18.54 19.84
N PHE A 216 -7.00 17.25 19.69
CA PHE A 216 -7.93 16.16 19.98
C PHE A 216 -7.56 15.41 21.29
N GLY A 217 -6.57 15.88 22.03
CA GLY A 217 -6.18 15.30 23.32
C GLY A 217 -5.40 13.98 23.24
N TYR A 218 -4.80 13.65 22.09
CA TYR A 218 -3.99 12.44 21.94
C TYR A 218 -2.64 12.69 21.26
N SER A 219 -1.76 11.70 21.36
CA SER A 219 -0.47 11.66 20.65
C SER A 219 0.00 10.21 20.49
N TYR A 220 0.97 9.97 19.60
CA TYR A 220 1.60 8.67 19.44
C TYR A 220 2.92 8.60 20.21
N ALA A 221 3.24 7.41 20.74
CA ALA A 221 4.44 7.21 21.56
C ALA A 221 5.76 7.54 20.83
N ASP A 222 5.74 7.55 19.49
CA ASP A 222 6.87 7.91 18.64
C ASP A 222 6.85 9.34 18.08
N THR A 223 5.81 10.12 18.37
CA THR A 223 5.65 11.50 17.91
C THR A 223 5.76 12.53 19.04
N ILE A 224 6.18 12.10 20.23
CA ILE A 224 6.37 12.98 21.40
C ILE A 224 7.80 12.90 21.92
N ALA A 225 8.32 14.03 22.38
CA ALA A 225 9.60 14.08 23.08
C ALA A 225 9.47 13.34 24.43
N LYS A 226 10.44 12.46 24.73
CA LYS A 226 10.47 11.75 26.01
C LYS A 226 11.13 12.62 27.07
N THR A 227 10.43 12.83 28.18
CA THR A 227 10.97 13.54 29.34
C THR A 227 12.23 12.83 29.87
N GLY A 228 13.31 13.59 30.11
CA GLY A 228 14.58 13.08 30.63
C GLY A 228 15.57 12.55 29.58
N TYR A 229 15.25 12.61 28.29
CA TYR A 229 16.17 12.29 27.20
C TYR A 229 16.50 13.56 26.42
N ASN A 230 17.80 13.81 26.16
CA ASN A 230 18.28 14.94 25.37
C ASN A 230 18.33 14.64 23.85
N GLU A 231 17.70 13.55 23.41
CA GLU A 231 17.68 13.17 21.99
C GLU A 231 16.64 14.02 21.25
N ASP A 232 17.03 14.56 20.10
CA ASP A 232 16.14 15.29 19.21
C ASP A 232 15.03 14.35 18.69
N LEU A 233 13.77 14.79 18.77
CA LEU A 233 12.60 13.97 18.41
C LEU A 233 12.66 13.50 16.95
N ARG A 234 13.10 14.38 16.04
CA ARG A 234 13.23 14.04 14.63
C ARG A 234 14.33 13.00 14.43
N GLU A 235 15.48 13.15 15.09
CA GLU A 235 16.55 12.15 15.03
C GLU A 235 16.09 10.77 15.53
N ALA A 236 15.41 10.73 16.68
CA ALA A 236 14.86 9.50 17.26
C ALA A 236 13.82 8.85 16.32
N LEU A 237 13.01 9.66 15.64
CA LEU A 237 12.03 9.20 14.67
C LEU A 237 12.69 8.62 13.42
N VAL A 238 13.73 9.26 12.89
CA VAL A 238 14.48 8.75 11.72
C VAL A 238 15.09 7.38 12.03
N LYS A 239 15.68 7.19 13.21
CA LYS A 239 16.17 5.88 13.65
C LYS A 239 15.07 4.83 13.60
N LYS A 240 13.89 5.13 14.17
CA LYS A 240 12.74 4.22 14.14
C LYS A 240 12.27 3.91 12.72
N ILE A 241 12.22 4.89 11.82
CA ILE A 241 11.85 4.70 10.42
C ILE A 241 12.83 3.76 9.70
N ASN A 242 14.13 3.97 9.89
CA ASN A 242 15.16 3.07 9.35
C ASN A 242 14.96 1.62 9.84
N ILE A 243 14.60 1.44 11.12
CA ILE A 243 14.37 0.12 11.72
C ILE A 243 13.08 -0.53 11.20
N TRP A 244 11.96 0.20 11.23
CA TRP A 244 10.65 -0.34 10.94
C TRP A 244 10.42 -0.57 9.45
N TYR A 245 10.94 0.32 8.60
CA TYR A 245 10.61 0.36 7.18
C TYR A 245 11.84 0.14 6.28
N GLY A 246 13.06 0.38 6.77
CA GLY A 246 14.28 0.22 5.99
C GLY A 246 14.71 -1.23 5.75
N SER A 247 14.24 -2.20 6.54
CA SER A 247 14.66 -3.62 6.48
C SER A 247 14.32 -4.34 5.17
N SER A 248 13.32 -3.84 4.44
CA SER A 248 12.86 -4.32 3.14
C SER A 248 13.39 -3.46 1.97
N SER A 249 14.27 -2.50 2.25
CA SER A 249 14.99 -1.69 1.25
C SER A 249 16.40 -2.23 1.00
N PRO A 250 17.08 -1.80 -0.08
CA PRO A 250 18.48 -2.15 -0.31
C PRO A 250 19.40 -1.82 0.89
N VAL A 251 19.13 -0.72 1.60
CA VAL A 251 19.90 -0.32 2.79
C VAL A 251 19.81 -1.39 3.89
N GLY A 252 18.62 -1.90 4.16
CA GLY A 252 18.41 -2.95 5.16
C GLY A 252 19.06 -4.28 4.78
N LEU A 253 19.12 -4.62 3.49
CA LEU A 253 19.83 -5.80 3.00
C LEU A 253 21.34 -5.70 3.24
N LYS A 254 21.93 -4.52 3.01
CA LYS A 254 23.34 -4.25 3.30
C LYS A 254 23.68 -4.42 4.79
N GLU A 255 22.80 -3.97 5.67
CA GLU A 255 23.00 -4.11 7.13
C GLU A 255 22.97 -5.57 7.59
N LYS A 256 22.12 -6.41 6.96
CA LYS A 256 22.06 -7.85 7.20
C LYS A 256 23.37 -8.55 6.79
N GLU A 257 23.91 -8.23 5.61
CA GLU A 257 25.20 -8.80 5.14
C GLU A 257 26.37 -8.39 6.05
N ALA A 258 26.36 -7.16 6.56
CA ALA A 258 27.39 -6.65 7.48
C ALA A 258 27.38 -7.30 8.88
N GLY A 259 26.45 -8.24 9.16
CA GLY A 259 26.36 -8.92 10.45
C GLY A 259 25.94 -8.01 11.61
N SER A 260 25.35 -6.85 11.32
CA SER A 260 24.94 -5.88 12.32
C SER A 260 23.68 -6.38 13.05
N ARG A 261 23.77 -6.55 14.38
CA ARG A 261 22.68 -6.91 15.30
C ARG A 261 21.69 -5.75 15.47
N TRP A 262 20.96 -5.37 14.43
CA TRP A 262 19.76 -4.57 14.61
C TRP A 262 18.53 -5.44 14.37
N SER A 263 17.89 -5.86 15.46
CA SER A 263 16.82 -6.85 15.47
C SER A 263 15.75 -6.55 14.42
N SER A 264 15.71 -7.38 13.37
CA SER A 264 14.49 -7.58 12.59
C SER A 264 13.51 -8.39 13.44
N PRO A 265 12.18 -8.15 13.36
CA PRO A 265 11.22 -9.13 13.85
C PRO A 265 11.47 -10.45 13.10
N GLU A 266 11.72 -11.54 13.83
CA GLU A 266 11.85 -12.87 13.23
C GLU A 266 10.56 -13.24 12.51
N THR A 267 10.55 -13.16 11.18
CA THR A 267 9.57 -13.88 10.38
C THR A 267 10.05 -15.32 10.28
N LYS A 268 9.31 -16.24 10.90
CA LYS A 268 9.59 -17.68 10.82
C LYS A 268 9.64 -18.08 9.34
N LYS A 269 10.80 -18.56 8.88
CA LYS A 269 10.98 -19.14 7.55
C LYS A 269 9.98 -20.28 7.33
N PRO A 270 9.20 -20.31 6.23
CA PRO A 270 8.50 -21.52 5.83
C PRO A 270 9.51 -22.60 5.43
N ALA A 271 9.17 -23.87 5.65
CA ALA A 271 10.04 -25.01 5.38
C ALA A 271 10.33 -25.17 3.87
N ASN A 272 11.61 -25.37 3.54
CA ASN A 272 12.13 -25.57 2.18
C ASN A 272 11.41 -26.69 1.41
N ALA A 273 10.97 -26.39 0.18
CA ALA A 273 10.70 -27.40 -0.85
C ALA A 273 11.93 -27.50 -1.78
N GLY A 274 12.41 -28.73 -2.03
CA GLY A 274 13.70 -29.01 -2.65
C GLY A 274 13.90 -28.45 -4.06
N HIS A 275 15.14 -28.06 -4.35
CA HIS A 275 15.59 -27.58 -5.65
C HIS A 275 15.78 -28.73 -6.65
N GLY A 276 14.97 -28.73 -7.71
CA GLY A 276 15.25 -29.41 -8.98
C GLY A 276 15.55 -28.37 -10.06
N ARG A 277 16.64 -28.55 -10.81
CA ARG A 277 16.97 -27.75 -12.00
C ARG A 277 15.90 -27.97 -13.09
N SER A 278 15.09 -26.95 -13.40
CA SER A 278 14.23 -26.88 -14.59
C SER A 278 13.53 -25.51 -14.69
N SER A 279 13.62 -24.85 -15.86
CA SER A 279 12.88 -23.66 -16.33
C SER A 279 12.92 -22.42 -15.42
N PHE A 280 13.17 -21.23 -15.97
CA PHE A 280 13.04 -19.96 -15.24
C PHE A 280 11.67 -19.89 -14.52
N ARG A 281 11.71 -19.90 -13.19
CA ARG A 281 10.54 -19.78 -12.30
C ARG A 281 10.90 -18.74 -11.25
N PRO A 282 10.55 -17.47 -11.45
CA PRO A 282 10.85 -16.45 -10.47
C PRO A 282 10.09 -16.77 -9.19
N ASN A 283 10.83 -17.15 -8.14
CA ASN A 283 10.33 -17.16 -6.77
C ASN A 283 10.85 -15.89 -6.09
N ILE A 284 10.05 -14.83 -6.15
CA ILE A 284 10.37 -13.53 -5.54
C ILE A 284 10.18 -13.59 -4.01
N LYS A 285 9.67 -14.70 -3.47
CA LYS A 285 9.42 -14.86 -2.04
C LYS A 285 10.66 -15.35 -1.29
N TYR A 286 11.27 -14.44 -0.53
CA TYR A 286 12.05 -14.59 0.72
C TYR A 286 13.15 -15.67 0.91
N ASP A 287 13.10 -16.81 0.22
CA ASP A 287 14.03 -17.93 0.41
C ASP A 287 15.29 -17.86 -0.47
N ALA A 288 15.28 -17.04 -1.53
CA ALA A 288 16.46 -16.73 -2.33
C ALA A 288 17.52 -15.98 -1.51
N GLU A 289 18.77 -16.46 -1.60
CA GLU A 289 19.94 -15.82 -0.99
C GLU A 289 20.03 -14.34 -1.40
N ASP A 290 20.60 -13.50 -0.52
CA ASP A 290 20.86 -12.11 -0.87
C ASP A 290 22.14 -12.02 -1.72
N PRO A 291 22.16 -11.20 -2.79
CA PRO A 291 23.36 -11.06 -3.61
C PRO A 291 24.44 -10.27 -2.86
N HIS A 292 25.70 -10.40 -3.28
CA HIS A 292 26.79 -9.58 -2.76
C HIS A 292 26.50 -8.08 -2.89
N ALA A 293 26.79 -7.30 -1.85
CA ALA A 293 26.60 -5.85 -1.85
C ALA A 293 27.24 -5.14 -3.06
N SER A 294 28.37 -5.62 -3.61
CA SER A 294 29.01 -5.02 -4.79
C SER A 294 28.17 -5.08 -6.07
N SER A 295 27.22 -6.02 -6.15
CA SER A 295 26.26 -6.11 -7.26
C SER A 295 25.08 -5.13 -7.09
N ILE A 296 24.83 -4.65 -5.87
CA ILE A 296 23.73 -3.73 -5.56
C ILE A 296 24.20 -2.28 -5.47
N PHE A 297 25.38 -2.06 -4.89
CA PHE A 297 25.91 -0.75 -4.58
C PHE A 297 27.09 -0.37 -5.46
N LYS A 298 27.04 0.82 -6.06
CA LYS A 298 28.19 1.47 -6.69
C LYS A 298 28.67 2.59 -5.77
N GLY A 299 29.71 2.29 -4.98
CA GLY A 299 30.17 3.16 -3.90
C GLY A 299 29.12 3.25 -2.78
N ASN A 300 28.61 4.45 -2.50
CA ASN A 300 27.55 4.70 -1.53
C ASN A 300 26.18 4.94 -2.18
N HIS A 301 25.97 4.46 -3.40
CA HIS A 301 24.71 4.61 -4.13
C HIS A 301 24.19 3.27 -4.66
N TYR A 302 22.89 3.21 -4.89
CA TYR A 302 22.22 2.16 -5.66
C TYR A 302 21.19 2.80 -6.60
N THR A 303 20.68 2.03 -7.56
CA THR A 303 19.59 2.47 -8.43
C THR A 303 18.28 1.90 -7.94
N GLU A 304 17.34 2.76 -7.54
CA GLU A 304 15.96 2.36 -7.23
C GLU A 304 15.16 2.31 -8.53
N TRP A 305 14.32 1.28 -8.68
CA TRP A 305 13.38 1.07 -9.77
C TRP A 305 11.95 1.08 -9.25
N VAL A 306 11.09 1.84 -9.91
CA VAL A 306 9.69 2.02 -9.51
C VAL A 306 8.80 1.87 -10.74
N ALA A 307 7.72 1.09 -10.61
CA ALA A 307 6.62 1.14 -11.56
C ALA A 307 5.57 2.13 -11.07
N ASN A 308 5.25 3.09 -11.91
CA ASN A 308 4.26 4.14 -11.69
C ASN A 308 2.99 3.81 -12.49
N VAL A 309 1.84 3.94 -11.84
CA VAL A 309 0.52 3.79 -12.44
C VAL A 309 -0.21 5.11 -12.34
N GLU A 310 -0.70 5.61 -13.47
CA GLU A 310 -1.64 6.72 -13.54
C GLU A 310 -2.93 6.22 -14.16
N VAL A 311 -4.06 6.69 -13.66
CA VAL A 311 -5.37 6.23 -14.12
C VAL A 311 -6.44 7.27 -13.81
N ASN A 312 -7.57 7.23 -14.52
CA ASN A 312 -8.71 8.06 -14.12
C ASN A 312 -9.29 7.51 -12.82
N VAL A 313 -9.77 8.39 -11.95
CA VAL A 313 -10.31 8.00 -10.64
C VAL A 313 -11.56 7.12 -10.74
N GLU A 314 -12.38 7.35 -11.77
CA GLU A 314 -13.53 6.51 -12.14
C GLU A 314 -13.21 5.60 -13.34
N ALA A 315 -11.99 5.07 -13.43
CA ALA A 315 -11.57 4.27 -14.59
C ALA A 315 -12.22 2.89 -14.71
N LEU A 316 -12.89 2.38 -13.68
CA LEU A 316 -13.66 1.14 -13.68
C LEU A 316 -14.83 1.26 -12.69
N ASP A 317 -15.74 0.28 -12.71
CA ASP A 317 -16.81 0.19 -11.72
C ASP A 317 -16.25 -0.32 -10.38
N GLY A 318 -15.88 0.62 -9.53
CA GLY A 318 -15.38 0.38 -8.19
C GLY A 318 -13.88 0.09 -8.15
N SER A 319 -13.42 -0.42 -7.00
CA SER A 319 -12.01 -0.68 -6.76
C SER A 319 -11.45 -1.76 -7.68
N PHE A 320 -10.18 -1.60 -8.05
CA PHE A 320 -9.42 -2.56 -8.85
C PHE A 320 -7.94 -2.51 -8.48
N VAL A 321 -7.18 -3.43 -9.06
CA VAL A 321 -5.79 -3.67 -8.71
C VAL A 321 -4.97 -3.84 -9.99
N VAL A 322 -3.79 -3.23 -10.03
CA VAL A 322 -2.79 -3.44 -11.08
C VAL A 322 -1.64 -4.24 -10.49
N HIS A 323 -1.49 -5.49 -10.92
CA HIS A 323 -0.42 -6.38 -10.51
C HIS A 323 0.74 -6.33 -11.49
N PHE A 324 1.96 -6.45 -10.97
CA PHE A 324 3.20 -6.55 -11.74
C PHE A 324 3.86 -7.89 -11.49
N PHE A 325 4.31 -8.56 -12.55
CA PHE A 325 4.89 -9.90 -12.49
C PHE A 325 6.21 -9.96 -13.26
N PHE A 326 7.15 -10.77 -12.79
CA PHE A 326 8.27 -11.22 -13.61
C PHE A 326 7.86 -12.49 -14.36
N GLY A 327 7.71 -12.40 -15.67
CA GLY A 327 7.06 -13.39 -16.52
C GLY A 327 5.53 -13.26 -16.51
N PRO A 328 4.82 -14.10 -17.28
CA PRO A 328 3.38 -13.98 -17.46
C PRO A 328 2.62 -14.16 -16.14
N PRO A 329 1.46 -13.48 -15.97
CA PRO A 329 0.59 -13.72 -14.82
C PRO A 329 0.12 -15.18 -14.80
N PRO A 330 0.03 -15.83 -13.63
CA PRO A 330 -0.52 -17.19 -13.51
C PRO A 330 -1.95 -17.28 -14.03
N GLN A 331 -2.42 -18.48 -14.40
CA GLN A 331 -3.81 -18.68 -14.84
C GLN A 331 -4.85 -18.52 -13.73
N ASP A 332 -4.47 -18.79 -12.48
CA ASP A 332 -5.36 -18.66 -11.32
C ASP A 332 -5.39 -17.20 -10.84
N GLU A 333 -6.38 -16.46 -11.35
CA GLU A 333 -6.57 -15.03 -11.09
C GLU A 333 -6.84 -14.75 -9.61
N ASP A 334 -7.57 -15.65 -8.92
CA ASP A 334 -7.97 -15.44 -7.51
C ASP A 334 -6.76 -15.32 -6.56
N ASN A 335 -5.65 -15.96 -6.90
CA ASN A 335 -4.46 -16.05 -6.07
C ASN A 335 -3.27 -15.23 -6.59
N TRP A 336 -3.48 -14.30 -7.54
CA TRP A 336 -2.42 -13.45 -8.07
C TRP A 336 -1.65 -12.68 -6.99
N HIS A 337 -2.34 -12.21 -5.96
CA HIS A 337 -1.72 -11.52 -4.84
C HIS A 337 -0.72 -12.39 -4.04
N LEU A 338 -0.79 -13.72 -4.19
CA LEU A 338 0.13 -14.71 -3.62
C LEU A 338 1.04 -15.36 -4.66
N ALA A 339 1.01 -14.93 -5.92
CA ALA A 339 1.80 -15.55 -6.96
C ALA A 339 3.31 -15.48 -6.64
N PRO A 340 4.09 -16.55 -6.92
CA PRO A 340 5.53 -16.57 -6.63
C PRO A 340 6.30 -15.55 -7.48
N ASN A 341 5.78 -15.22 -8.66
CA ASN A 341 6.38 -14.26 -9.59
C ASN A 341 5.79 -12.85 -9.50
N LEU A 342 4.97 -12.56 -8.49
CA LEU A 342 4.45 -11.21 -8.25
C LEU A 342 5.59 -10.29 -7.76
N ALA A 343 5.86 -9.23 -8.51
CA ALA A 343 6.84 -8.20 -8.16
C ALA A 343 6.24 -7.13 -7.23
N GLY A 344 4.96 -6.80 -7.40
CA GLY A 344 4.29 -5.77 -6.59
C GLY A 344 2.87 -5.49 -7.06
N THR A 345 2.16 -4.63 -6.35
CA THR A 345 0.77 -4.30 -6.66
C THR A 345 0.37 -2.86 -6.34
N VAL A 346 -0.25 -2.17 -7.31
CA VAL A 346 -0.94 -0.89 -7.05
C VAL A 346 -2.43 -1.16 -6.85
N ALA A 347 -2.97 -0.80 -5.68
CA ALA A 347 -4.39 -0.83 -5.41
C ALA A 347 -5.02 0.53 -5.74
N ILE A 348 -6.18 0.50 -6.41
CA ILE A 348 -7.00 1.67 -6.68
C ILE A 348 -8.31 1.51 -5.93
N PHE A 349 -8.42 2.17 -4.77
CA PHE A 349 -9.65 2.18 -3.98
C PHE A 349 -10.55 3.31 -4.49
N ALA A 350 -11.67 2.94 -5.12
CA ALA A 350 -12.52 3.88 -5.84
C ALA A 350 -14.00 3.53 -5.70
N MET A 351 -14.86 4.55 -5.86
CA MET A 351 -16.30 4.36 -6.00
C MET A 351 -16.65 3.92 -7.43
N ASN A 352 -17.90 3.50 -7.64
CA ASN A 352 -18.42 3.30 -8.99
C ASN A 352 -18.45 4.64 -9.75
N ARG A 353 -18.49 4.56 -11.09
CA ARG A 353 -18.54 5.69 -12.03
C ARG A 353 -19.82 6.52 -11.89
N MET A 354 -19.93 7.32 -10.84
CA MET A 354 -21.17 8.03 -10.50
C MET A 354 -21.09 9.52 -10.77
N THR A 355 -19.90 10.11 -10.80
CA THR A 355 -19.72 11.55 -10.96
C THR A 355 -19.28 11.94 -12.38
N GLY A 356 -18.85 10.97 -13.19
CA GLY A 356 -18.30 11.20 -14.53
C GLY A 356 -16.90 11.83 -14.47
N SER A 357 -16.14 11.56 -13.41
CA SER A 357 -14.86 12.23 -13.20
C SER A 357 -13.71 11.60 -13.99
N GLU A 358 -13.13 12.39 -14.89
CA GLU A 358 -11.87 12.05 -15.59
C GLU A 358 -10.60 12.54 -14.87
N SER A 359 -10.70 12.95 -13.60
CA SER A 359 -9.51 13.38 -12.86
C SER A 359 -8.54 12.22 -12.70
N LYS A 360 -7.25 12.52 -12.81
CA LYS A 360 -6.19 11.52 -12.68
C LYS A 360 -5.82 11.29 -11.22
N ILE A 361 -5.55 10.04 -10.93
CA ILE A 361 -4.92 9.57 -9.70
C ILE A 361 -3.74 8.69 -10.04
N SER A 362 -2.91 8.41 -9.04
CA SER A 362 -1.70 7.62 -9.22
C SER A 362 -1.34 6.75 -8.03
N GLY A 363 -0.50 5.77 -8.30
CA GLY A 363 0.17 4.97 -7.29
C GLY A 363 1.47 4.44 -7.85
N ALA A 364 2.34 3.95 -6.98
CA ALA A 364 3.60 3.39 -7.40
C ALA A 364 3.96 2.15 -6.59
N ILE A 365 4.77 1.28 -7.19
CA ILE A 365 5.39 0.16 -6.50
C ILE A 365 6.89 0.14 -6.74
N PRO A 366 7.70 -0.01 -5.68
CA PRO A 366 9.12 -0.29 -5.80
C PRO A 366 9.32 -1.70 -6.36
N LEU A 367 10.14 -1.81 -7.41
CA LEU A 367 10.54 -3.08 -8.00
C LEU A 367 11.90 -3.56 -7.50
N THR A 368 12.68 -2.68 -6.88
CA THR A 368 14.10 -2.93 -6.57
C THR A 368 14.31 -4.19 -5.75
N SER A 369 13.53 -4.41 -4.68
CA SER A 369 13.70 -5.59 -3.83
C SER A 369 13.39 -6.89 -4.58
N ALA A 370 12.45 -6.86 -5.52
CA ALA A 370 12.19 -7.99 -6.40
C ALA A 370 13.34 -8.19 -7.42
N ILE A 371 13.87 -7.11 -8.00
CA ILE A 371 15.01 -7.16 -8.94
C ILE A 371 16.28 -7.65 -8.25
N ILE A 372 16.52 -7.29 -6.99
CA ILE A 372 17.64 -7.80 -6.19
C ILE A 372 17.61 -9.33 -6.10
N LYS A 373 16.42 -9.95 -6.03
CA LYS A 373 16.30 -11.41 -6.09
C LYS A 373 16.64 -11.99 -7.45
N MET A 374 16.40 -11.24 -8.53
CA MET A 374 16.87 -11.60 -9.88
C MET A 374 18.40 -11.46 -10.00
N VAL A 375 19.01 -10.48 -9.31
CA VAL A 375 20.48 -10.38 -9.20
C VAL A 375 21.06 -11.58 -8.48
N ALA A 376 20.46 -11.99 -7.35
CA ALA A 376 20.89 -13.17 -6.61
C ALA A 376 20.78 -14.47 -7.42
N ALA A 377 19.75 -14.58 -8.25
CA ALA A 377 19.56 -15.70 -9.16
C ALA A 377 20.51 -15.68 -10.38
N GLY A 378 21.26 -14.60 -10.58
CA GLY A 378 22.16 -14.42 -11.73
C GLY A 378 21.45 -14.08 -13.04
N GLU A 379 20.19 -13.63 -12.98
CA GLU A 379 19.36 -13.30 -14.14
C GLU A 379 19.61 -11.86 -14.63
N VAL A 380 20.12 -10.99 -13.76
CA VAL A 380 20.56 -9.62 -14.08
C VAL A 380 21.82 -9.31 -13.27
N ASN A 381 22.81 -8.64 -13.87
CA ASN A 381 24.14 -8.52 -13.23
C ASN A 381 24.17 -7.53 -12.06
N ASP A 382 23.47 -6.41 -12.19
CA ASP A 382 23.37 -5.38 -11.16
C ASP A 382 22.09 -4.54 -11.35
N LEU A 383 21.94 -3.47 -10.55
CA LEU A 383 20.77 -2.59 -10.60
C LEU A 383 20.88 -1.45 -11.64
N THR A 384 21.94 -1.40 -12.44
CA THR A 384 22.16 -0.25 -13.34
C THR A 384 21.10 -0.19 -14.44
N PRO A 385 20.80 1.01 -14.99
CA PRO A 385 19.93 1.15 -16.16
C PRO A 385 20.31 0.29 -17.35
N GLN A 386 21.61 0.07 -17.56
CA GLN A 386 22.13 -0.73 -18.67
C GLN A 386 21.69 -2.19 -18.59
N GLU A 387 21.61 -2.75 -17.39
CA GLU A 387 21.25 -4.15 -17.15
C GLU A 387 19.74 -4.31 -16.95
N VAL A 388 19.14 -3.48 -16.09
CA VAL A 388 17.75 -3.66 -15.64
C VAL A 388 16.74 -3.17 -16.68
N GLN A 389 17.02 -2.10 -17.43
CA GLN A 389 16.07 -1.60 -18.44
C GLN A 389 15.73 -2.64 -19.51
N PRO A 390 16.70 -3.29 -20.19
CA PRO A 390 16.38 -4.34 -21.15
C PRO A 390 15.77 -5.59 -20.48
N PHE A 391 16.23 -5.94 -19.26
CA PHE A 391 15.65 -7.05 -18.49
C PHE A 391 14.15 -6.85 -18.21
N LEU A 392 13.77 -5.69 -17.68
CA LEU A 392 12.36 -5.39 -17.41
C LEU A 392 11.53 -5.25 -18.70
N ALA A 393 12.11 -4.78 -19.80
CA ALA A 393 11.40 -4.71 -21.08
C ALA A 393 10.99 -6.10 -21.62
N ASP A 394 11.76 -7.14 -21.29
CA ASP A 394 11.50 -8.52 -21.71
C ASP A 394 10.55 -9.25 -20.74
N ILE A 395 10.69 -8.98 -19.44
CA ILE A 395 10.13 -9.85 -18.40
C ILE A 395 9.08 -9.22 -17.50
N LEU A 396 8.89 -7.89 -17.53
CA LEU A 396 7.91 -7.24 -16.66
C LEU A 396 6.53 -7.23 -17.33
N TYR A 397 5.64 -8.06 -16.81
CA TYR A 397 4.24 -8.12 -17.22
C TYR A 397 3.36 -7.39 -16.20
N PHE A 398 2.22 -6.89 -16.65
CA PHE A 398 1.18 -6.39 -15.75
C PHE A 398 -0.17 -7.02 -16.07
N ALA A 399 -1.05 -7.10 -15.08
CA ALA A 399 -2.44 -7.48 -15.25
C ALA A 399 -3.34 -6.59 -14.38
N VAL A 400 -4.53 -6.27 -14.89
CA VAL A 400 -5.55 -5.54 -14.13
C VAL A 400 -6.58 -6.54 -13.62
N GLN A 401 -6.91 -6.44 -12.34
CA GLN A 401 -7.88 -7.29 -11.66
C GLN A 401 -8.96 -6.41 -11.02
N SER A 402 -10.23 -6.69 -11.31
CA SER A 402 -11.36 -6.01 -10.65
C SER A 402 -11.62 -6.55 -9.24
N SER A 403 -12.44 -5.85 -8.45
CA SER A 403 -12.80 -6.23 -7.07
C SER A 403 -13.43 -7.62 -6.88
N ASN A 404 -13.93 -8.24 -7.95
CA ASN A 404 -14.44 -9.62 -7.97
C ASN A 404 -13.35 -10.66 -8.34
N ASN A 405 -12.09 -10.26 -8.43
CA ASN A 405 -10.92 -11.03 -8.88
C ASN A 405 -10.87 -11.42 -10.37
N SER A 406 -11.78 -10.96 -11.22
CA SER A 406 -11.65 -11.21 -12.65
C SER A 406 -10.61 -10.30 -13.30
N GLN A 407 -9.86 -10.84 -14.25
CA GLN A 407 -8.99 -10.07 -15.12
C GLN A 407 -9.79 -9.07 -15.97
N VAL A 408 -9.28 -7.85 -16.08
CA VAL A 408 -9.81 -6.78 -16.91
C VAL A 408 -8.85 -6.49 -18.05
N ASP A 409 -9.38 -6.29 -19.25
CA ASP A 409 -8.59 -5.85 -20.40
C ASP A 409 -8.09 -4.41 -20.15
N PRO A 410 -6.78 -4.14 -20.19
CA PRO A 410 -6.23 -2.80 -19.97
C PRO A 410 -6.82 -1.71 -20.89
N ARG A 411 -7.34 -2.08 -22.07
CA ARG A 411 -8.01 -1.15 -23.00
C ARG A 411 -9.36 -0.63 -22.48
N GLN A 412 -9.94 -1.29 -21.48
CA GLN A 412 -11.19 -0.90 -20.83
C GLN A 412 -10.96 -0.03 -19.60
N VAL A 413 -9.70 0.21 -19.22
CA VAL A 413 -9.33 0.98 -18.03
C VAL A 413 -9.03 2.41 -18.45
N ASP A 414 -9.99 3.30 -18.23
CA ASP A 414 -9.92 4.66 -18.77
C ASP A 414 -8.71 5.42 -18.22
N GLY A 415 -7.88 5.90 -19.16
CA GLY A 415 -6.73 6.71 -18.84
C GLY A 415 -5.59 5.96 -18.15
N LEU A 416 -5.56 4.63 -18.19
CA LEU A 416 -4.43 3.84 -17.70
C LEU A 416 -3.14 4.22 -18.42
N ASN A 417 -2.10 4.54 -17.65
CA ASN A 417 -0.75 4.79 -18.12
C ASN A 417 0.22 4.16 -17.12
N ILE A 418 1.16 3.35 -17.62
CA ILE A 418 2.11 2.60 -16.79
C ILE A 418 3.52 2.87 -17.27
N LEU A 419 4.33 3.44 -16.38
CA LEU A 419 5.71 3.84 -16.64
C LEU A 419 6.63 3.15 -15.63
N VAL A 420 7.83 2.78 -16.06
CA VAL A 420 8.90 2.37 -15.14
C VAL A 420 9.95 3.45 -15.13
N ALA A 421 10.32 3.89 -13.93
CA ALA A 421 11.32 4.91 -13.72
C ALA A 421 12.44 4.39 -12.81
N SER A 422 13.59 5.06 -12.87
CA SER A 422 14.72 4.80 -11.99
C SER A 422 15.21 6.07 -11.33
N SER A 423 15.70 5.97 -10.09
CA SER A 423 16.38 7.05 -9.37
C SER A 423 17.71 6.57 -8.81
N ASN A 424 18.73 7.43 -8.84
CA ASN A 424 19.96 7.17 -8.10
C ASN A 424 19.75 7.53 -6.63
N VAL A 425 19.99 6.60 -5.71
CA VAL A 425 19.75 6.80 -4.27
C VAL A 425 21.05 6.65 -3.51
N LYS A 426 21.39 7.65 -2.71
CA LYS A 426 22.55 7.64 -1.81
C LYS A 426 22.14 7.04 -0.48
N ILE A 427 22.88 6.04 -0.01
CA ILE A 427 22.62 5.41 1.28
C ILE A 427 22.94 6.38 2.45
N PRO A 428 22.18 6.29 3.56
CA PRO A 428 22.50 7.05 4.76
C PRO A 428 23.86 6.62 5.34
N ARG A 429 24.57 7.56 5.97
CA ARG A 429 25.87 7.28 6.63
C ARG A 429 25.68 6.79 8.06
N THR A 430 24.57 7.19 8.68
CA THR A 430 24.21 6.85 10.06
C THR A 430 22.73 6.47 10.14
N GLN A 431 22.32 5.83 11.23
CA GLN A 431 20.91 5.49 11.46
C GLN A 431 20.02 6.72 11.73
N SER A 432 20.64 7.88 11.95
CA SER A 432 19.96 9.16 12.14
C SER A 432 19.70 9.91 10.83
N GLU A 433 20.10 9.32 9.68
CA GLU A 433 19.90 9.88 8.35
C GLU A 433 18.92 9.01 7.55
N LEU A 434 18.15 9.66 6.68
CA LEU A 434 17.38 8.99 5.63
C LEU A 434 18.18 9.03 4.31
N PRO A 435 17.88 8.12 3.35
CA PRO A 435 18.51 8.16 2.03
C PRO A 435 18.27 9.49 1.31
N GLU A 436 19.26 9.93 0.52
CA GLU A 436 19.10 11.09 -0.36
C GLU A 436 18.75 10.61 -1.78
N TRP A 437 17.70 11.18 -2.36
CA TRP A 437 17.15 10.77 -3.64
C TRP A 437 17.57 11.71 -4.77
N GLY A 438 18.11 11.14 -5.84
CA GLY A 438 18.29 11.84 -7.11
C GLY A 438 16.98 11.96 -7.90
N SER A 439 17.04 12.70 -9.02
CA SER A 439 15.90 12.84 -9.93
C SER A 439 15.44 11.49 -10.49
N SER A 440 14.12 11.34 -10.61
CA SER A 440 13.51 10.18 -11.26
C SER A 440 13.57 10.32 -12.77
N VAL A 441 14.00 9.26 -13.45
CA VAL A 441 14.14 9.20 -14.91
C VAL A 441 13.24 8.09 -15.43
N THR A 442 12.29 8.43 -16.32
CA THR A 442 11.46 7.43 -16.99
C THR A 442 12.33 6.58 -17.92
N ARG A 443 12.23 5.25 -17.78
CA ARG A 443 13.04 4.27 -18.51
C ARG A 443 12.20 3.45 -19.50
N LEU A 444 11.00 3.05 -19.10
CA LEU A 444 10.10 2.24 -19.93
C LEU A 444 8.67 2.78 -19.85
N ARG A 445 7.92 2.57 -20.93
CA ARG A 445 6.46 2.68 -20.96
C ARG A 445 5.91 1.29 -21.20
N LEU A 446 5.20 0.74 -20.21
CA LEU A 446 4.53 -0.55 -20.33
C LEU A 446 3.13 -0.40 -20.93
N TRP A 447 2.46 0.72 -20.68
CA TRP A 447 1.14 0.99 -21.23
C TRP A 447 0.88 2.51 -21.41
N PRO A 448 0.16 2.94 -22.46
CA PRO A 448 -0.19 2.15 -23.64
C PRO A 448 1.06 1.69 -24.39
N LEU A 449 1.00 0.50 -24.98
CA LEU A 449 2.04 0.08 -25.93
C LEU A 449 2.00 1.08 -27.10
N ASN A 450 3.16 1.57 -27.52
CA ASN A 450 3.23 2.39 -28.72
C ASN A 450 2.57 1.59 -29.86
N SER A 451 1.56 2.15 -30.52
CA SER A 451 1.02 1.55 -31.74
C SER A 451 2.18 1.28 -32.68
N PRO A 452 2.32 0.08 -33.27
CA PRO A 452 3.23 -0.08 -34.38
C PRO A 452 2.75 0.89 -35.48
N ASN A 453 3.61 1.87 -35.81
CA ASN A 453 3.39 2.77 -36.94
C ASN A 453 3.33 2.00 -38.26
#